data_AF-A0A178F3V2-F1
#
_entry.id   AF-A0A178F3V2-F1
#
_cell.length_a   1.000
_cell.length_b   1.000
_cell.length_c   1.000
_cell.angle_alpha   90.00
_cell.angle_beta   90.00
_cell.angle_gamma   90.00
#
_symmetry.space_group_name_H-M   'P 1'
#
loop_
_entity.id
_entity.type
_entity.pdbx_description
1 polymer ?
#
loop_
_entity_poly.entity_id
_entity_poly.type
_entity_poly.pdbx_seq_one_letter_code
_entity_poly.pdbx_strand_id
1 'polypeptide(L)'
;MPRSRSRKKTQAQTQAVPRRRVAVQDDDGWTHITNTRRVATTTATTAPTTDQLIPAEIPDGLTLSQLRAQFDAHQEKWLASQTWKAITASPIASSIASSNNNTTTTRIDKFVCIALGSPSGFLRGGLVDRRAVSLFQLAAFISLIDLLSPNTRTTTATTRTTTRTAKSNATETNSERACRCYAQDPVFNRLDAELLASLGVEVVRREAFGMVDEQTVVFGPGMERRHLVEVLARRPVVFFGGPLETSKNQSVRLPEFEPNTASFWGTSVFWRSFGRT
;
A
#
# COMPACT_ATOMS: atom_id res chain seq x y z
N MET A 1 63.62 -53.10 15.68
CA MET A 1 62.97 -54.28 15.06
C MET A 1 61.88 -54.78 16.03
N PRO A 2 60.69 -55.26 15.62
CA PRO A 2 59.76 -54.81 14.57
C PRO A 2 58.28 -54.63 15.06
N ARG A 3 57.51 -53.86 14.28
CA ARG A 3 56.06 -53.85 13.95
C ARG A 3 55.00 -54.50 14.88
N SER A 4 53.97 -53.71 15.20
CA SER A 4 52.57 -54.14 15.07
C SER A 4 51.68 -52.98 14.57
N ARG A 5 50.79 -53.30 13.61
CA ARG A 5 49.86 -52.40 12.91
C ARG A 5 48.49 -52.50 13.58
N SER A 6 47.81 -51.37 13.81
CA SER A 6 46.33 -51.35 13.78
C SER A 6 45.80 -49.99 13.33
N ARG A 7 44.70 -50.04 12.57
CA ARG A 7 44.17 -49.05 11.63
C ARG A 7 43.71 -47.74 12.28
N LYS A 8 44.22 -46.59 11.80
CA LYS A 8 43.47 -45.31 11.81
C LYS A 8 42.70 -45.19 10.49
N LYS A 9 41.36 -45.13 10.57
CA LYS A 9 40.49 -44.76 9.45
C LYS A 9 40.69 -43.27 9.16
N THR A 10 41.27 -42.97 8.01
CA THR A 10 41.12 -41.68 7.34
C THR A 10 39.76 -41.69 6.65
N GLN A 11 38.82 -40.85 7.09
CA GLN A 11 37.65 -40.53 6.27
C GLN A 11 37.79 -39.08 5.82
N ALA A 12 37.92 -38.95 4.51
CA ALA A 12 38.30 -37.75 3.81
C ALA A 12 37.29 -36.62 4.02
N GLN A 13 37.82 -35.42 4.26
CA GLN A 13 37.15 -34.16 3.94
C GLN A 13 36.87 -34.13 2.44
N THR A 14 35.63 -34.37 2.04
CA THR A 14 35.17 -34.02 0.70
C THR A 14 34.90 -32.51 0.71
N GLN A 15 35.91 -31.72 0.35
CA GLN A 15 35.73 -30.32 -0.01
C GLN A 15 34.73 -30.25 -1.17
N ALA A 16 33.56 -29.65 -0.91
CA ALA A 16 32.59 -29.34 -1.95
C ALA A 16 33.21 -28.29 -2.89
N VAL A 17 33.53 -28.69 -4.12
CA VAL A 17 34.02 -27.80 -5.17
C VAL A 17 32.96 -26.71 -5.40
N PRO A 18 33.30 -25.40 -5.31
CA PRO A 18 32.33 -24.34 -5.52
C PRO A 18 31.86 -24.35 -6.99
N ARG A 19 30.54 -24.47 -7.18
CA ARG A 19 29.90 -24.42 -8.51
C ARG A 19 30.16 -23.06 -9.16
N ARG A 20 30.81 -23.08 -10.32
CA ARG A 20 31.16 -21.89 -11.11
C ARG A 20 29.87 -21.26 -11.69
N ARG A 21 29.51 -20.07 -11.19
CA ARG A 21 28.42 -19.23 -11.71
C ARG A 21 28.82 -18.72 -13.10
N VAL A 22 27.93 -18.80 -14.08
CA VAL A 22 28.16 -18.25 -15.42
C VAL A 22 27.37 -16.96 -15.55
N ALA A 23 28.08 -15.86 -15.77
CA ALA A 23 27.52 -14.58 -16.14
C ALA A 23 27.19 -14.62 -17.63
N VAL A 24 25.92 -14.41 -17.97
CA VAL A 24 25.50 -14.21 -19.36
C VAL A 24 25.05 -12.77 -19.49
N GLN A 25 25.66 -12.06 -20.43
CA GLN A 25 25.35 -10.67 -20.73
C GLN A 25 24.33 -10.65 -21.86
N ASP A 26 23.17 -10.05 -21.60
CA ASP A 26 22.11 -9.88 -22.58
C ASP A 26 22.40 -8.65 -23.45
N ASP A 27 21.73 -8.57 -24.61
CA ASP A 27 21.92 -7.51 -25.61
C ASP A 27 21.55 -6.09 -25.09
N ASP A 28 20.79 -6.02 -23.99
CA ASP A 28 20.44 -4.78 -23.28
C ASP A 28 21.47 -4.35 -22.22
N GLY A 29 22.64 -5.03 -22.17
CA GLY A 29 23.76 -4.67 -21.30
C GLY A 29 23.66 -5.14 -19.85
N TRP A 30 22.58 -5.83 -19.47
CA TRP A 30 22.43 -6.45 -18.16
C TRP A 30 23.03 -7.86 -18.13
N THR A 31 23.65 -8.22 -17.01
CA THR A 31 24.23 -9.55 -16.82
C THR A 31 23.39 -10.34 -15.83
N HIS A 32 22.77 -11.43 -16.28
CA HIS A 32 22.06 -12.36 -15.41
C HIS A 32 22.92 -13.59 -15.09
N ILE A 33 22.84 -14.04 -13.83
CA ILE A 33 23.54 -15.23 -13.34
C ILE A 33 22.54 -16.38 -13.31
N THR A 34 22.74 -17.40 -14.16
CA THR A 34 21.86 -18.58 -14.22
C THR A 34 22.53 -19.80 -13.57
N ASN A 35 21.73 -20.60 -12.86
CA ASN A 35 22.14 -21.90 -12.33
C ASN A 35 21.46 -23.00 -13.16
N THR A 36 22.29 -23.84 -13.77
CA THR A 36 22.00 -25.16 -14.38
C THR A 36 21.35 -25.25 -15.78
N ARG A 37 22.10 -25.96 -16.64
CA ARG A 37 21.84 -26.74 -17.88
C ARG A 37 20.67 -26.34 -18.81
N ARG A 38 21.09 -25.93 -20.01
CA ARG A 38 20.39 -25.88 -21.31
C ARG A 38 19.21 -26.86 -21.44
N VAL A 39 18.04 -26.30 -21.76
CA VAL A 39 17.00 -26.95 -22.58
C VAL A 39 16.66 -25.97 -23.71
N ALA A 40 16.40 -26.54 -24.89
CA ALA A 40 16.53 -25.94 -26.21
C ALA A 40 15.72 -24.67 -26.48
N THR A 41 16.34 -23.82 -27.30
CA THR A 41 15.83 -22.59 -27.89
C THR A 41 14.61 -22.85 -28.77
N THR A 42 13.46 -22.30 -28.41
CA THR A 42 12.38 -22.02 -29.36
C THR A 42 12.39 -20.52 -29.59
N THR A 43 12.67 -20.10 -30.81
CA THR A 43 12.61 -18.70 -31.27
C THR A 43 11.20 -18.15 -31.07
N ALA A 44 10.99 -17.43 -29.97
CA ALA A 44 9.81 -16.60 -29.77
C ALA A 44 10.11 -15.22 -30.33
N THR A 45 9.48 -14.92 -31.46
CA THR A 45 9.37 -13.60 -32.07
C THR A 45 8.98 -12.58 -30.99
N THR A 46 9.85 -11.61 -30.72
CA THR A 46 9.60 -10.48 -29.83
C THR A 46 8.55 -9.57 -30.44
N ALA A 47 7.27 -9.87 -30.16
CA ALA A 47 6.22 -8.88 -30.26
C ALA A 47 6.42 -7.85 -29.13
N PRO A 48 6.20 -6.54 -29.37
CA PRO A 48 6.27 -5.54 -28.33
C PRO A 48 5.20 -5.85 -27.28
N THR A 49 5.61 -6.39 -26.14
CA THR A 49 4.72 -6.63 -25.01
C THR A 49 4.20 -5.27 -24.55
N THR A 50 2.96 -4.98 -24.92
CA THR A 50 2.18 -3.98 -24.16
C THR A 50 2.11 -4.56 -22.76
N ASP A 51 2.83 -3.95 -21.81
CA ASP A 51 2.91 -4.39 -20.41
C ASP A 51 1.55 -4.16 -19.73
N GLN A 52 0.57 -4.97 -20.14
CA GLN A 52 -0.77 -4.94 -19.57
C GLN A 52 -0.67 -5.56 -18.19
N LEU A 53 -0.74 -4.72 -17.17
CA LEU A 53 -0.89 -5.14 -15.80
C LEU A 53 -2.21 -5.90 -15.67
N ILE A 54 -2.12 -7.21 -15.50
CA ILE A 54 -3.27 -8.08 -15.23
C ILE A 54 -3.54 -8.11 -13.72
N PRO A 55 -4.80 -8.32 -13.30
CA PRO A 55 -5.13 -8.52 -11.90
C PRO A 55 -4.28 -9.61 -11.24
N ALA A 56 -3.91 -9.40 -9.98
CA ALA A 56 -3.12 -10.36 -9.22
C ALA A 56 -3.89 -11.66 -8.95
N GLU A 57 -3.17 -12.77 -8.94
CA GLU A 57 -3.74 -14.11 -8.77
C GLU A 57 -4.16 -14.35 -7.32
N ILE A 58 -5.43 -14.70 -7.12
CA ILE A 58 -5.97 -15.01 -5.79
C ILE A 58 -5.42 -16.37 -5.34
N PRO A 59 -4.82 -16.48 -4.15
CA PRO A 59 -4.36 -17.76 -3.60
C PRO A 59 -5.50 -18.79 -3.49
N ASP A 60 -5.20 -20.03 -3.82
CA ASP A 60 -6.18 -21.13 -3.75
C ASP A 60 -6.83 -21.23 -2.36
N GLY A 61 -8.16 -21.27 -2.34
CA GLY A 61 -8.96 -21.40 -1.13
C GLY A 61 -9.02 -20.15 -0.24
N LEU A 62 -8.42 -19.02 -0.64
CA LEU A 62 -8.53 -17.77 0.12
C LEU A 62 -9.94 -17.19 0.03
N THR A 63 -10.56 -17.01 1.20
CA THR A 63 -11.89 -16.39 1.34
C THR A 63 -11.80 -14.95 1.83
N LEU A 64 -12.88 -14.19 1.65
CA LEU A 64 -12.97 -12.81 2.15
C LEU A 64 -12.83 -12.74 3.68
N SER A 65 -13.40 -13.71 4.42
CA SER A 65 -13.29 -13.75 5.88
C SER A 65 -11.85 -13.97 6.34
N GLN A 66 -11.11 -14.86 5.68
CA GLN A 66 -9.69 -15.07 5.99
C GLN A 66 -8.86 -13.84 5.63
N LEU A 67 -9.11 -13.22 4.47
CA LEU A 67 -8.43 -12.00 4.08
C LEU A 67 -8.71 -10.84 5.05
N ARG A 68 -9.96 -10.73 5.53
CA ARG A 68 -10.34 -9.75 6.55
C ARG A 68 -9.59 -9.99 7.86
N ALA A 69 -9.53 -11.23 8.34
CA ALA A 69 -8.76 -11.56 9.54
C ALA A 69 -7.26 -11.23 9.40
N GLN A 70 -6.70 -11.44 8.19
CA GLN A 70 -5.33 -11.02 7.91
C GLN A 70 -5.19 -9.50 7.96
N PHE A 71 -6.09 -8.76 7.32
CA PHE A 71 -6.10 -7.30 7.40
C PHE A 71 -6.16 -6.81 8.85
N ASP A 72 -7.07 -7.35 9.66
CA ASP A 72 -7.23 -6.95 11.07
C ASP A 72 -5.92 -7.19 11.86
N ALA A 73 -5.23 -8.33 11.64
CA ALA A 73 -3.93 -8.61 12.25
C ALA A 73 -2.81 -7.66 11.79
N HIS A 74 -2.82 -7.21 10.53
CA HIS A 74 -1.87 -6.20 10.05
C HIS A 74 -2.20 -4.82 10.62
N GLN A 75 -3.49 -4.51 10.77
CA GLN A 75 -3.95 -3.26 11.35
C GLN A 75 -3.55 -3.14 12.83
N GLU A 76 -3.68 -4.21 13.62
CA GLU A 76 -3.21 -4.23 15.01
C GLU A 76 -1.72 -3.89 15.10
N LYS A 77 -0.88 -4.57 14.29
CA LYS A 77 0.57 -4.32 14.24
C LYS A 77 0.90 -2.89 13.78
N TRP A 78 0.18 -2.37 12.79
CA TRP A 78 0.32 -0.98 12.35
C TRP A 78 0.03 0.00 13.50
N LEU A 79 -1.11 -0.17 14.18
CA LEU A 79 -1.55 0.71 15.26
C LEU A 79 -0.60 0.67 16.47
N ALA A 80 0.03 -0.48 16.75
CA ALA A 80 1.02 -0.62 17.82
C ALA A 80 2.39 0.02 17.49
N SER A 81 2.65 0.34 16.22
CA SER A 81 3.98 0.72 15.74
C SER A 81 4.41 2.13 16.14
N GLN A 82 5.73 2.35 16.19
CA GLN A 82 6.30 3.69 16.37
C GLN A 82 5.99 4.61 15.19
N THR A 83 5.85 4.06 13.98
CA THR A 83 5.46 4.80 12.79
C THR A 83 4.08 5.44 12.95
N TRP A 84 3.09 4.68 13.42
CA TRP A 84 1.76 5.23 13.69
C TRP A 84 1.78 6.27 14.82
N LYS A 85 2.51 6.00 15.91
CA LYS A 85 2.67 6.97 17.02
C LYS A 85 3.31 8.29 16.57
N ALA A 86 4.28 8.24 15.65
CA ALA A 86 4.89 9.46 15.10
C ALA A 86 3.88 10.29 14.30
N ILE A 87 2.97 9.64 13.56
CA ILE A 87 1.90 10.33 12.81
C ILE A 87 0.90 10.97 13.78
N THR A 88 0.43 10.23 14.79
CA THR A 88 -0.58 10.73 15.73
C THR A 88 -0.06 11.79 16.69
N ALA A 89 1.25 11.78 16.99
CA ALA A 89 1.90 12.84 17.76
C ALA A 89 2.18 14.11 16.94
N SER A 90 2.11 14.04 15.61
CA SER A 90 2.31 15.20 14.73
C SER A 90 1.10 16.15 14.77
N PRO A 91 1.27 17.44 14.43
CA PRO A 91 0.17 18.40 14.46
C PRO A 91 -0.76 18.29 13.24
N ILE A 92 -0.71 17.21 12.46
CA ILE A 92 -1.50 17.07 11.23
C ILE A 92 -3.00 17.19 11.51
N ALA A 93 -3.53 16.42 12.46
CA ALA A 93 -4.97 16.41 12.74
C ALA A 93 -5.47 17.77 13.25
N SER A 94 -4.71 18.40 14.16
CA SER A 94 -5.05 19.73 14.67
C SER A 94 -4.91 20.81 13.60
N SER A 95 -3.89 20.76 12.74
CA SER A 95 -3.70 21.72 11.64
C SER A 95 -4.86 21.67 10.64
N ILE A 96 -5.32 20.46 10.29
CA ILE A 96 -6.47 20.26 9.41
C ILE A 96 -7.77 20.74 10.07
N ALA A 97 -7.98 20.41 11.35
CA ALA A 97 -9.18 20.82 12.09
C ALA A 97 -9.27 22.35 12.24
N SER A 98 -8.15 23.02 12.56
CA SER A 98 -8.11 24.49 12.70
C SER A 98 -8.39 25.22 11.40
N SER A 99 -8.03 24.64 10.25
CA SER A 99 -8.33 25.25 8.95
C SER A 99 -9.82 25.31 8.63
N ASN A 100 -10.57 24.27 9.02
CA ASN A 100 -12.00 24.16 8.74
C ASN A 100 -12.84 25.28 9.37
N ASN A 101 -12.33 25.90 10.44
CA ASN A 101 -13.03 26.98 11.13
C ASN A 101 -12.87 28.35 10.44
N ASN A 102 -11.86 28.53 9.58
CA ASN A 102 -11.54 29.83 8.97
C ASN A 102 -11.94 29.94 7.49
N THR A 103 -12.16 28.83 6.78
CA THR A 103 -12.45 28.83 5.34
C THR A 103 -13.33 27.65 4.92
N THR A 104 -14.39 27.89 4.17
CA THR A 104 -15.29 26.85 3.59
C THR A 104 -14.57 25.91 2.60
N THR A 105 -13.41 26.30 2.10
CA THR A 105 -12.63 25.58 1.07
C THR A 105 -11.71 24.48 1.60
N THR A 106 -11.52 24.32 2.91
CA THR A 106 -10.44 23.43 3.43
C THR A 106 -10.93 22.13 4.07
N ARG A 107 -12.24 21.85 4.01
CA ARG A 107 -12.80 20.60 4.53
C ARG A 107 -12.37 19.45 3.63
N ILE A 108 -11.77 18.42 4.23
CA ILE A 108 -11.53 17.15 3.53
C ILE A 108 -12.87 16.57 3.12
N ASP A 109 -13.01 16.23 1.85
CA ASP A 109 -14.20 15.56 1.31
C ASP A 109 -13.87 14.19 0.69
N LYS A 110 -12.59 13.94 0.35
CA LYS A 110 -12.14 12.76 -0.36
C LYS A 110 -10.83 12.20 0.20
N PHE A 111 -10.76 10.88 0.26
CA PHE A 111 -9.53 10.10 0.46
C PHE A 111 -9.28 9.26 -0.78
N VAL A 112 -8.07 9.32 -1.34
CA VAL A 112 -7.71 8.61 -2.57
C VAL A 112 -6.42 7.82 -2.33
N CYS A 113 -6.52 6.49 -2.39
CA CYS A 113 -5.40 5.57 -2.35
C CYS A 113 -4.98 5.17 -3.77
N ILE A 114 -3.71 5.33 -4.10
CA ILE A 114 -3.16 5.03 -5.43
C ILE A 114 -1.94 4.12 -5.25
N ALA A 115 -1.84 3.10 -6.11
CA ALA A 115 -0.73 2.15 -6.14
C ALA A 115 -0.58 1.35 -4.83
N LEU A 116 -1.69 0.79 -4.35
CA LEU A 116 -1.74 -0.04 -3.14
C LEU A 116 -1.08 -1.42 -3.32
N GLY A 117 -1.03 -1.93 -4.56
CA GLY A 117 -0.84 -3.34 -4.85
C GLY A 117 -2.06 -4.19 -4.46
N SER A 118 -1.98 -5.51 -4.58
CA SER A 118 -3.08 -6.42 -4.26
C SER A 118 -2.96 -6.97 -2.82
N PRO A 119 -3.90 -6.65 -1.89
CA PRO A 119 -3.93 -7.23 -0.54
C PRO A 119 -4.18 -8.75 -0.51
N SER A 120 -4.80 -9.30 -1.55
CA SER A 120 -5.11 -10.73 -1.62
C SER A 120 -4.17 -11.53 -2.51
N GLY A 121 -3.62 -10.91 -3.56
CA GLY A 121 -2.99 -11.62 -4.65
C GLY A 121 -1.47 -11.76 -4.54
N PHE A 122 -0.94 -12.76 -5.26
CA PHE A 122 0.49 -12.90 -5.46
C PHE A 122 0.93 -12.10 -6.69
N LEU A 123 2.03 -11.36 -6.58
CA LEU A 123 2.75 -10.86 -7.75
C LEU A 123 3.71 -11.94 -8.24
N ARG A 124 3.65 -12.25 -9.53
CA ARG A 124 4.48 -13.27 -10.18
C ARG A 124 5.97 -12.88 -10.06
N GLY A 125 6.74 -13.58 -9.23
CA GLY A 125 8.20 -13.58 -9.29
C GLY A 125 8.98 -12.58 -8.42
N GLY A 126 8.43 -12.05 -7.33
CA GLY A 126 9.14 -11.13 -6.42
C GLY A 126 9.82 -11.79 -5.21
N LEU A 127 10.96 -11.25 -4.76
CA LEU A 127 11.60 -11.59 -3.47
C LEU A 127 10.90 -10.96 -2.26
N VAL A 128 10.05 -9.96 -2.49
CA VAL A 128 9.33 -9.21 -1.46
C VAL A 128 7.92 -9.77 -1.35
N ASP A 129 7.44 -10.00 -0.13
CA ASP A 129 6.02 -10.30 0.13
C ASP A 129 5.18 -9.03 -0.08
N ARG A 130 4.79 -8.83 -1.34
CA ARG A 130 4.01 -7.68 -1.80
C ARG A 130 2.60 -7.66 -1.21
N ARG A 131 2.06 -8.83 -0.86
CA ARG A 131 0.76 -8.96 -0.21
C ARG A 131 0.79 -8.38 1.20
N ALA A 132 1.79 -8.74 2.00
CA ALA A 132 1.99 -8.17 3.32
C ALA A 132 2.21 -6.64 3.26
N VAL A 133 2.95 -6.16 2.25
CA VAL A 133 3.12 -4.72 1.99
C VAL A 133 1.76 -4.05 1.75
N SER A 134 0.96 -4.58 0.83
CA SER A 134 -0.38 -4.04 0.52
C SER A 134 -1.32 -4.05 1.71
N LEU A 135 -1.28 -5.09 2.56
CA LEU A 135 -2.10 -5.16 3.78
C LEU A 135 -1.67 -4.11 4.82
N PHE A 136 -0.37 -3.90 5.03
CA PHE A 136 0.11 -2.85 5.92
C PHE A 136 -0.21 -1.45 5.39
N GLN A 137 -0.04 -1.23 4.08
CA GLN A 137 -0.39 0.05 3.45
C GLN A 137 -1.90 0.31 3.53
N LEU A 138 -2.74 -0.71 3.35
CA LEU A 138 -4.19 -0.59 3.54
C LEU A 138 -4.52 -0.25 4.99
N ALA A 139 -3.88 -0.91 5.97
CA ALA A 139 -4.07 -0.58 7.38
C ALA A 139 -3.73 0.89 7.67
N ALA A 140 -2.62 1.40 7.13
CA ALA A 140 -2.24 2.80 7.27
C ALA A 140 -3.24 3.77 6.62
N PHE A 141 -3.74 3.44 5.42
CA PHE A 141 -4.75 4.24 4.74
C PHE A 141 -6.05 4.33 5.54
N ILE A 142 -6.54 3.19 6.04
CA ILE A 142 -7.73 3.12 6.89
C ILE A 142 -7.50 3.93 8.18
N SER A 143 -6.38 3.75 8.88
CA SER A 143 -6.10 4.54 10.09
C SER A 143 -6.00 6.06 9.82
N LEU A 144 -5.51 6.46 8.65
CA LEU A 144 -5.45 7.87 8.24
C LEU A 144 -6.86 8.46 8.03
N ILE A 145 -7.79 7.69 7.46
CA ILE A 145 -9.20 8.07 7.34
C ILE A 145 -9.81 8.35 8.72
N ASP A 146 -9.57 7.47 9.70
CA ASP A 146 -10.07 7.68 11.08
C ASP A 146 -9.52 8.94 11.72
N LEU A 147 -8.20 9.15 11.57
CA LEU A 147 -7.50 10.26 12.20
C LEU A 147 -7.98 11.62 11.67
N LEU A 148 -8.21 11.71 10.36
CA LEU A 148 -8.54 12.97 9.69
C LEU A 148 -10.04 13.16 9.45
N SER A 149 -10.84 12.11 9.63
CA SER A 149 -12.30 12.17 9.47
C SER A 149 -13.03 11.27 10.47
N PRO A 150 -12.98 11.57 11.78
CA PRO A 150 -13.53 10.71 12.83
C PRO A 150 -15.05 10.46 12.73
N ASN A 151 -15.79 11.30 12.00
CA ASN A 151 -17.24 11.14 11.80
C ASN A 151 -17.63 10.15 10.69
N THR A 152 -16.67 9.59 9.94
CA THR A 152 -16.97 8.73 8.76
C THR A 152 -17.39 7.29 9.08
N ARG A 153 -17.09 6.76 10.28
CA ARG A 153 -17.34 5.33 10.61
C ARG A 153 -18.48 5.05 11.56
N THR A 154 -19.17 6.07 12.08
CA THR A 154 -20.26 5.87 13.05
C THR A 154 -21.51 5.22 12.43
N THR A 155 -21.52 4.80 11.16
CA THR A 155 -22.70 4.27 10.45
C THR A 155 -22.60 2.80 10.02
N THR A 156 -21.62 2.03 10.51
CA THR A 156 -21.50 0.59 10.13
C THR A 156 -21.32 -0.33 11.33
N ALA A 157 -22.23 -0.25 12.31
CA ALA A 157 -22.36 -1.26 13.35
C ALA A 157 -23.77 -1.24 14.00
N THR A 158 -24.84 -1.36 13.21
CA THR A 158 -26.10 -1.92 13.74
C THR A 158 -26.93 -2.47 12.59
N THR A 159 -27.03 -3.79 12.50
CA THR A 159 -28.15 -4.48 11.86
C THR A 159 -29.42 -4.10 12.61
N ARG A 160 -30.05 -2.98 12.24
CA ARG A 160 -31.41 -2.64 12.66
C ARG A 160 -32.36 -3.21 11.62
N THR A 161 -32.77 -4.46 11.87
CA THR A 161 -34.08 -4.94 11.44
C THR A 161 -35.12 -4.00 12.05
N THR A 162 -35.55 -3.01 11.27
CA THR A 162 -36.77 -2.25 11.55
C THR A 162 -37.56 -2.17 10.27
N THR A 163 -38.64 -2.95 10.25
CA THR A 163 -39.82 -2.80 9.40
C THR A 163 -40.18 -1.32 9.26
N ARG A 164 -40.03 -0.77 8.05
CA ARG A 164 -40.46 0.60 7.71
C ARG A 164 -41.90 0.56 7.20
N THR A 165 -42.84 0.87 8.09
CA THR A 165 -44.12 1.44 7.70
C THR A 165 -43.89 2.91 7.32
N ALA A 166 -44.38 3.30 6.16
CA ALA A 166 -44.23 4.63 5.60
C ALA A 166 -44.94 5.70 6.46
N LYS A 167 -44.24 6.81 6.71
CA LYS A 167 -44.84 8.16 6.65
C LYS A 167 -43.73 9.21 6.57
N SER A 168 -43.82 9.99 5.50
CA SER A 168 -43.09 11.22 5.24
C SER A 168 -43.29 12.23 6.36
N ASN A 169 -42.21 12.94 6.73
CA ASN A 169 -42.23 14.38 6.89
C ASN A 169 -40.81 14.90 6.73
N ALA A 170 -40.65 15.82 5.78
CA ALA A 170 -39.39 16.44 5.41
C ALA A 170 -38.97 17.44 6.48
N THR A 171 -37.84 17.16 7.11
CA THR A 171 -36.94 18.16 7.68
C THR A 171 -35.55 17.68 7.33
N GLU A 172 -34.98 18.21 6.25
CA GLU A 172 -33.59 17.97 5.86
C GLU A 172 -32.67 18.53 6.94
N THR A 173 -32.37 17.70 7.94
CA THR A 173 -31.27 17.95 8.86
C THR A 173 -29.98 17.83 8.07
N ASN A 174 -29.13 18.83 8.24
CA ASN A 174 -27.84 19.02 7.59
C ASN A 174 -26.96 17.77 7.81
N SER A 175 -27.12 16.77 6.95
CA SER A 175 -26.34 15.54 6.99
C SER A 175 -24.94 15.92 6.60
N GLU A 176 -24.04 16.06 7.57
CA GLU A 176 -22.62 16.21 7.32
C GLU A 176 -22.21 15.17 6.27
N ARG A 177 -21.85 15.62 5.07
CA ARG A 177 -21.44 14.72 4.00
C ARG A 177 -20.25 13.92 4.51
N ALA A 178 -20.44 12.61 4.69
CA ALA A 178 -19.36 11.69 4.96
C ALA A 178 -18.33 11.78 3.83
N CYS A 179 -17.03 11.76 4.17
CA CYS A 179 -15.97 11.77 3.18
C CYS A 179 -16.03 10.52 2.31
N ARG A 180 -15.72 10.66 1.02
CA ARG A 180 -15.68 9.54 0.08
C ARG A 180 -14.28 8.96 0.04
N CYS A 181 -14.18 7.64 -0.01
CA CYS A 181 -12.89 6.94 -0.01
C CYS A 181 -12.75 6.11 -1.28
N TYR A 182 -11.67 6.31 -2.01
CA TYR A 182 -11.40 5.67 -3.29
C TYR A 182 -10.05 4.95 -3.26
N ALA A 183 -9.94 3.85 -4.00
CA ALA A 183 -8.68 3.18 -4.27
C ALA A 183 -8.53 2.86 -5.76
N GLN A 184 -7.33 3.03 -6.29
CA GLN A 184 -7.00 2.63 -7.66
C GLN A 184 -5.66 1.90 -7.69
N ASP A 185 -5.72 0.69 -8.24
CA ASP A 185 -4.57 -0.08 -8.64
C ASP A 185 -4.96 -0.98 -9.83
N PRO A 186 -4.16 -1.03 -10.92
CA PRO A 186 -4.44 -1.92 -12.05
C PRO A 186 -4.40 -3.41 -11.69
N VAL A 187 -3.72 -3.81 -10.60
CA VAL A 187 -3.59 -5.21 -10.21
C VAL A 187 -4.69 -5.71 -9.27
N PHE A 188 -5.69 -4.88 -8.93
CA PHE A 188 -6.79 -5.33 -8.08
C PHE A 188 -7.60 -6.45 -8.73
N ASN A 189 -7.80 -7.52 -7.97
CA ASN A 189 -8.71 -8.60 -8.32
C ASN A 189 -10.07 -8.46 -7.60
N ARG A 190 -10.96 -9.43 -7.79
CA ARG A 190 -12.30 -9.43 -7.18
C ARG A 190 -12.24 -9.38 -5.65
N LEU A 191 -11.33 -10.13 -5.02
CA LEU A 191 -11.26 -10.24 -3.57
C LEU A 191 -10.68 -8.97 -2.92
N ASP A 192 -9.78 -8.29 -3.62
CA ASP A 192 -9.30 -6.96 -3.21
C ASP A 192 -10.45 -5.94 -3.18
N ALA A 193 -11.27 -5.92 -4.23
CA ALA A 193 -12.43 -5.03 -4.32
C ALA A 193 -13.46 -5.33 -3.23
N GLU A 194 -13.70 -6.61 -2.91
CA GLU A 194 -14.59 -7.00 -1.81
C GLU A 194 -14.06 -6.58 -0.44
N LEU A 195 -12.75 -6.74 -0.19
CA LEU A 195 -12.12 -6.28 1.04
C LEU A 195 -12.24 -4.75 1.17
N LEU A 196 -11.87 -4.01 0.12
CA LEU A 196 -11.93 -2.54 0.10
C LEU A 196 -13.35 -2.03 0.31
N ALA A 197 -14.34 -2.63 -0.36
CA ALA A 197 -15.76 -2.30 -0.16
C ALA A 197 -16.21 -2.57 1.30
N SER A 198 -15.76 -3.68 1.91
CA SER A 198 -16.05 -4.00 3.31
C SER A 198 -15.45 -3.02 4.33
N LEU A 199 -14.50 -2.19 3.87
CA LEU A 199 -13.84 -1.13 4.64
C LEU A 199 -14.35 0.27 4.27
N GLY A 200 -15.36 0.37 3.40
CA GLY A 200 -15.93 1.64 2.95
C GLY A 200 -15.10 2.34 1.87
N VAL A 201 -14.27 1.61 1.14
CA VAL A 201 -13.41 2.13 0.06
C VAL A 201 -13.91 1.64 -1.30
N GLU A 202 -14.21 2.58 -2.20
CA GLU A 202 -14.66 2.28 -3.56
C GLU A 202 -13.46 2.08 -4.50
N VAL A 203 -13.46 1.01 -5.28
CA VAL A 203 -12.43 0.78 -6.30
C VAL A 203 -12.79 1.51 -7.60
N VAL A 204 -11.92 2.41 -8.04
CA VAL A 204 -12.06 3.15 -9.31
C VAL A 204 -11.01 2.67 -10.31
N ARG A 205 -11.36 2.65 -11.61
CA ARG A 205 -10.49 2.04 -12.64
C ARG A 205 -9.46 3.00 -13.25
N ARG A 206 -9.84 4.22 -13.60
CA ARG A 206 -8.97 5.18 -14.31
C ARG A 206 -9.04 6.62 -13.79
N GLU A 207 -9.87 6.86 -12.77
CA GLU A 207 -10.31 8.21 -12.43
C GLU A 207 -9.59 8.79 -11.20
N ALA A 208 -8.84 7.98 -10.44
CA ALA A 208 -8.31 8.40 -9.14
C ALA A 208 -7.40 9.64 -9.24
N PHE A 209 -6.53 9.71 -10.26
CA PHE A 209 -5.69 10.88 -10.50
C PHE A 209 -6.52 12.15 -10.77
N GLY A 210 -7.60 12.01 -11.56
CA GLY A 210 -8.51 13.10 -11.91
C GLY A 210 -9.33 13.61 -10.72
N MET A 211 -9.55 12.76 -9.72
CA MET A 211 -10.30 13.09 -8.50
C MET A 211 -9.50 13.90 -7.48
N VAL A 212 -8.18 13.99 -7.62
CA VAL A 212 -7.33 14.73 -6.68
C VAL A 212 -7.48 16.24 -6.89
N ASP A 213 -7.75 16.92 -5.79
CA ASP A 213 -7.87 18.38 -5.68
C ASP A 213 -7.40 18.87 -4.31
N GLU A 214 -7.62 20.16 -4.02
CA GLU A 214 -7.20 20.80 -2.77
C GLU A 214 -7.93 20.30 -1.51
N GLN A 215 -8.99 19.49 -1.64
CA GLN A 215 -9.76 18.91 -0.53
C GLN A 215 -9.48 17.42 -0.36
N THR A 216 -8.53 16.88 -1.13
CA THR A 216 -8.24 15.46 -1.16
C THR A 216 -7.05 15.08 -0.27
N VAL A 217 -7.22 14.04 0.54
CA VAL A 217 -6.12 13.30 1.17
C VAL A 217 -5.66 12.22 0.19
N VAL A 218 -4.39 12.26 -0.21
CA VAL A 218 -3.81 11.25 -1.10
C VAL A 218 -2.88 10.33 -0.34
N PHE A 219 -3.03 9.02 -0.55
CA PHE A 219 -2.19 7.98 -0.01
C PHE A 219 -1.54 7.18 -1.14
N GLY A 220 -0.20 7.21 -1.21
CA GLY A 220 0.58 6.52 -2.23
C GLY A 220 2.06 6.35 -1.86
N PRO A 221 2.38 5.53 -0.84
CA PRO A 221 3.76 5.25 -0.42
C PRO A 221 4.64 4.62 -1.51
N GLY A 222 4.06 3.78 -2.38
CA GLY A 222 4.77 3.13 -3.49
C GLY A 222 4.70 3.86 -4.83
N MET A 223 4.23 5.11 -4.86
CA MET A 223 3.95 5.80 -6.11
C MET A 223 5.23 6.16 -6.89
N GLU A 224 5.26 5.81 -8.18
CA GLU A 224 6.35 6.19 -9.08
C GLU A 224 6.46 7.71 -9.26
N ARG A 225 7.68 8.20 -9.49
CA ARG A 225 7.98 9.64 -9.61
C ARG A 225 7.10 10.38 -10.64
N ARG A 226 6.78 9.75 -11.77
CA ARG A 226 5.91 10.36 -12.80
C ARG A 226 4.51 10.67 -12.27
N HIS A 227 3.92 9.72 -11.54
CA HIS A 227 2.59 9.83 -10.96
C HIS A 227 2.60 10.83 -9.78
N LEU A 228 3.70 10.85 -9.03
CA LEU A 228 3.92 11.79 -7.93
C LEU A 228 3.85 13.25 -8.42
N VAL A 229 4.50 13.57 -9.54
CA VAL A 229 4.47 14.91 -10.14
C VAL A 229 3.04 15.31 -10.53
N GLU A 230 2.30 14.41 -11.16
CA GLU A 230 0.91 14.65 -11.59
C GLU A 230 -0.02 14.91 -10.39
N VAL A 231 0.06 14.06 -9.36
CA VAL A 231 -0.77 14.18 -8.15
C VAL A 231 -0.45 15.47 -7.40
N LEU A 232 0.82 15.81 -7.23
CA LEU A 232 1.21 16.99 -6.46
C LEU A 232 0.90 18.32 -7.15
N ALA A 233 0.87 18.33 -8.49
CA ALA A 233 0.41 19.50 -9.26
C ALA A 233 -1.05 19.88 -8.93
N ARG A 234 -1.85 18.92 -8.45
CA ARG A 234 -3.25 19.12 -8.02
C ARG A 234 -3.40 19.59 -6.57
N ARG A 235 -2.27 19.74 -5.86
CA ARG A 235 -2.17 20.34 -4.52
C ARG A 235 -3.08 19.65 -3.48
N PRO A 236 -2.99 18.33 -3.25
CA PRO A 236 -3.75 17.68 -2.18
C PRO A 236 -3.50 18.33 -0.82
N VAL A 237 -4.51 18.32 0.06
CA VAL A 237 -4.38 18.91 1.40
C VAL A 237 -3.43 18.10 2.29
N VAL A 238 -3.45 16.78 2.11
CA VAL A 238 -2.52 15.84 2.75
C VAL A 238 -2.00 14.88 1.69
N PHE A 239 -0.71 14.59 1.72
CA PHE A 239 -0.08 13.57 0.90
C PHE A 239 0.75 12.63 1.78
N PHE A 240 0.43 11.34 1.77
CA PHE A 240 1.18 10.27 2.42
C PHE A 240 1.96 9.52 1.33
N GLY A 241 3.28 9.68 1.25
CA GLY A 241 4.05 9.06 0.18
C GLY A 241 5.57 9.24 0.24
N GLY A 242 6.24 8.69 -0.78
CA GLY A 242 7.70 8.67 -0.92
C GLY A 242 8.35 10.06 -1.02
N PRO A 243 9.67 10.13 -0.81
CA PRO A 243 10.32 11.34 -0.35
C PRO A 243 10.24 12.47 -1.38
N LEU A 244 9.69 13.59 -0.94
CA LEU A 244 9.73 14.87 -1.64
C LEU A 244 10.84 15.73 -1.03
N GLU A 245 11.54 16.48 -1.88
CA GLU A 245 12.45 17.54 -1.42
C GLU A 245 11.63 18.56 -0.64
N THR A 246 11.97 18.74 0.64
CA THR A 246 11.22 19.57 1.59
C THR A 246 11.38 21.04 1.22
N SER A 247 10.46 21.58 0.41
CA SER A 247 10.34 23.01 0.26
C SER A 247 8.86 23.40 0.33
N LYS A 248 8.50 24.04 1.45
CA LYS A 248 7.25 24.78 1.75
C LYS A 248 6.10 24.07 2.50
N ASN A 249 6.03 22.73 2.53
CA ASN A 249 4.94 22.04 3.26
C ASN A 249 5.38 21.58 4.66
N GLN A 250 4.42 21.52 5.60
CA GLN A 250 4.64 20.84 6.88
C GLN A 250 4.73 19.34 6.62
N SER A 251 5.62 18.64 7.33
CA SER A 251 5.84 17.22 7.09
C SER A 251 6.33 16.47 8.33
N VAL A 252 6.01 15.18 8.40
CA VAL A 252 6.61 14.22 9.33
C VAL A 252 7.26 13.09 8.53
N ARG A 253 8.57 12.91 8.72
CA ARG A 253 9.31 11.75 8.17
C ARG A 253 8.96 10.53 9.01
N LEU A 254 8.54 9.45 8.37
CA LEU A 254 8.18 8.24 9.08
C LEU A 254 9.45 7.52 9.57
N PRO A 255 9.49 7.06 10.84
CA PRO A 255 10.53 6.14 11.27
C PRO A 255 10.36 4.80 10.55
N GLU A 256 11.42 3.99 10.57
CA GLU A 256 11.40 2.65 9.99
C GLU A 256 10.26 1.81 10.58
N PHE A 257 9.49 1.18 9.69
CA PHE A 257 8.37 0.33 10.09
C PHE A 257 8.87 -1.10 10.28
N GLU A 258 9.37 -1.38 11.48
CA GLU A 258 9.96 -2.68 11.87
C GLU A 258 9.14 -3.93 11.46
N PRO A 259 7.79 -3.96 11.51
CA PRO A 259 7.03 -5.13 11.08
C PRO A 259 7.19 -5.45 9.58
N ASN A 260 7.47 -4.44 8.73
CA ASN A 260 7.76 -4.60 7.31
C ASN A 260 8.39 -3.32 6.73
N THR A 261 9.72 -3.26 6.67
CA THR A 261 10.45 -2.04 6.26
C THR A 261 10.10 -1.58 4.85
N ALA A 262 9.76 -2.52 3.96
CA ALA A 262 9.39 -2.23 2.57
C ALA A 262 8.04 -1.51 2.42
N SER A 263 7.13 -1.60 3.41
CA SER A 263 5.80 -1.00 3.33
C SER A 263 5.81 0.52 3.25
N PHE A 264 6.78 1.17 3.92
CA PHE A 264 6.84 2.63 4.09
C PHE A 264 8.25 3.19 3.90
N TRP A 265 9.09 2.49 3.12
CA TRP A 265 10.48 2.90 2.92
C TRP A 265 10.57 4.35 2.42
N GLY A 266 11.32 5.18 3.14
CA GLY A 266 11.52 6.59 2.78
C GLY A 266 10.25 7.46 2.76
N THR A 267 9.14 6.97 3.31
CA THR A 267 7.85 7.67 3.26
C THR A 267 7.78 8.83 4.26
N SER A 268 7.04 9.86 3.90
CA SER A 268 6.66 10.97 4.78
C SER A 268 5.18 11.29 4.63
N VAL A 269 4.63 12.01 5.61
CA VAL A 269 3.31 12.62 5.47
C VAL A 269 3.51 14.13 5.37
N PHE A 270 2.94 14.72 4.33
CA PHE A 270 2.97 16.16 4.05
C PHE A 270 1.57 16.73 4.20
N TRP A 271 1.44 17.94 4.71
CA TRP A 271 0.17 18.64 4.74
C TRP A 271 0.37 20.15 4.58
N ARG A 272 -0.68 20.81 4.09
CA ARG A 272 -0.67 22.25 3.89
C ARG A 272 -0.84 22.96 5.23
N SER A 273 0.01 23.95 5.48
CA SER A 273 -0.23 24.92 6.55
C SER A 273 -1.15 26.02 6.02
N PHE A 274 -2.24 26.30 6.73
CA PHE A 274 -3.18 27.38 6.42
C PHE A 274 -2.89 28.62 7.27
N GLY A 275 -1.61 28.97 7.41
CA GLY A 275 -1.15 30.21 8.04
C GLY A 275 -1.12 31.35 7.03
N ARG A 276 -1.69 32.50 7.39
CA ARG A 276 -1.69 33.74 6.58
C ARG A 276 -0.26 34.08 6.15
N THR A 277 0.02 34.01 4.85
CA THR A 277 1.09 34.79 4.21
C THR A 277 0.60 36.20 3.96
#